data_AF-A0A5E4KQH6-F1
#
_entry.id   AF-A0A5E4KQH6-F1
#
_cell.length_a   1.000
_cell.length_b   1.000
_cell.length_c   1.000
_cell.angle_alpha   90.00
_cell.angle_beta   90.00
_cell.angle_gamma   90.00
#
_symmetry.space_group_name_H-M   'P 1'
#
loop_
_entity.id
_entity.type
_entity.pdbx_description
1 polymer ?
#
loop_
_entity_poly.entity_id
_entity_poly.type
_entity_poly.pdbx_seq_one_letter_code
_entity_poly.pdbx_strand_id
1 'polypeptide(L)' 'MVRLEKQGDSFVMITGTAPKMDVEVLISAISELNKNPPDKNKIKEGILYLDNSAGTDIRKDIRTLLQNALESKA' A
#
# COMPACT_ATOMS: atom_id res chain seq x y z
N MET A 1 0.61 -15.90 3.64
CA MET A 1 1.10 -16.02 5.03
C MET A 1 0.34 -17.16 5.66
N VAL A 2 1.00 -18.05 6.40
CA VAL A 2 0.32 -19.10 7.15
C VAL A 2 0.67 -18.87 8.61
N ARG A 3 -0.35 -18.69 9.47
CA ARG A 3 -0.16 -18.60 10.92
C ARG A 3 -1.09 -19.58 11.62
N LEU A 4 -0.55 -20.22 12.64
CA LEU A 4 -1.31 -21.07 13.55
C LEU A 4 -1.68 -20.24 14.77
N GLU A 5 -2.98 -20.11 15.04
CA GLU A 5 -3.47 -19.49 16.27
C GLU A 5 -4.04 -20.56 17.19
N LYS A 6 -3.65 -20.52 18.48
CA LYS A 6 -4.21 -21.40 19.50
C LYS A 6 -5.57 -20.86 19.93
N GLN A 7 -6.61 -21.67 19.80
CA GLN A 7 -7.97 -21.38 20.26
C GLN A 7 -8.43 -22.52 21.17
N GLY A 8 -8.37 -22.28 22.49
CA GLY A 8 -8.60 -23.33 23.49
C GLY A 8 -7.54 -24.44 23.40
N ASP A 9 -7.99 -25.69 23.28
CA ASP A 9 -7.13 -26.88 23.12
C ASP A 9 -6.83 -27.23 21.65
N SER A 10 -7.27 -26.40 20.70
CA SER A 10 -7.09 -26.63 19.27
C SER A 10 -6.23 -25.55 18.61
N PHE A 11 -5.63 -25.88 17.47
CA PHE A 11 -4.93 -24.92 16.62
C PHE A 11 -5.76 -24.66 15.37
N VAL A 12 -6.01 -23.38 15.08
CA VAL A 12 -6.69 -22.95 13.86
C VAL A 12 -5.64 -22.50 12.86
N MET A 13 -5.65 -23.12 11.68
CA MET A 13 -4.80 -22.73 10.56
C MET A 13 -5.46 -21.57 9.81
N ILE A 14 -4.91 -20.37 9.96
CA ILE A 14 -5.40 -19.21 9.21
C ILE A 14 -4.65 -19.16 7.89
N THR A 15 -5.36 -19.53 6.81
CA THR A 15 -4.89 -19.39 5.43
C THR A 15 -5.40 -18.09 4.84
N GLY A 16 -4.63 -17.02 5.00
CA GLY A 16 -4.81 -15.81 4.21
C GLY A 16 -3.91 -15.85 2.99
N THR A 17 -4.49 -15.80 1.79
CA THR A 17 -3.77 -15.23 0.65
C THR A 17 -3.42 -13.82 1.08
N ALA A 18 -2.16 -13.57 1.45
CA ALA A 18 -1.69 -12.20 1.52
C ALA A 18 -1.94 -11.68 0.10
N PRO A 19 -2.81 -10.68 -0.11
CA PRO A 19 -3.00 -10.13 -1.44
C PRO A 19 -1.60 -9.79 -1.91
N LYS A 20 -1.17 -10.44 -2.99
CA LYS A 20 0.13 -10.21 -3.58
C LYS A 20 0.01 -8.83 -4.19
N MET A 21 0.22 -7.82 -3.36
CA MET A 21 0.01 -6.44 -3.76
C MET A 21 0.98 -6.19 -4.88
N ASP A 22 0.43 -5.80 -6.03
CA ASP A 22 1.20 -5.65 -7.24
C ASP A 22 2.04 -4.37 -7.13
N VAL A 23 3.36 -4.52 -7.30
CA VAL A 23 4.28 -3.38 -7.30
C VAL A 23 3.95 -2.38 -8.41
N GLU A 24 3.26 -2.84 -9.46
CA GLU A 24 2.71 -1.99 -10.52
C GLU A 24 1.81 -0.87 -9.98
N VAL A 25 1.07 -1.12 -8.89
CA VAL A 25 0.21 -0.10 -8.24
C VAL A 25 1.06 1.06 -7.71
N LEU A 26 2.19 0.75 -7.05
CA LEU A 26 3.09 1.77 -6.54
C LEU A 26 3.80 2.53 -7.68
N ILE A 27 4.25 1.82 -8.71
CA ILE A 27 4.89 2.42 -9.90
C ILE A 27 3.90 3.36 -10.60
N SER A 28 2.65 2.95 -10.75
CA SER A 28 1.57 3.74 -11.33
C SER A 28 1.35 5.02 -10.53
N ALA A 29 1.20 4.92 -9.21
CA ALA A 29 1.02 6.08 -8.33
C ALA A 29 2.18 7.08 -8.38
N ILE A 30 3.43 6.60 -8.41
CA ILE A 30 4.62 7.46 -8.54
C ILE A 30 4.66 8.11 -9.92
N SER A 31 4.29 7.40 -10.98
CA SER A 31 4.29 7.94 -12.35
C SER A 31 3.27 9.07 -12.54
N GLU A 32 2.17 9.06 -11.78
CA GLU A 32 1.16 10.13 -11.82
C GLU A 32 1.71 11.47 -11.29
N LEU A 33 2.75 11.47 -10.46
CA LEU A 33 3.39 12.71 -9.96
C LEU A 33 4.04 13.55 -11.07
N ASN A 34 4.39 12.91 -12.20
CA ASN A 34 4.95 13.59 -13.37
C ASN A 34 3.86 14.09 -14.34
N LYS A 35 2.58 13.83 -14.06
CA LYS A 35 1.47 14.20 -14.93
C LYS A 35 0.75 15.44 -14.41
N ASN A 36 0.25 16.26 -15.33
CA ASN A 36 -0.58 17.43 -15.03
C ASN A 36 -1.85 17.42 -15.91
N PRO A 37 -3.05 17.21 -15.34
CA PRO A 37 -3.33 16.95 -13.93
C PRO A 37 -3.03 15.48 -13.53
N PRO A 38 -2.58 15.22 -12.29
CA PRO A 38 -2.40 13.87 -11.78
C PRO A 38 -3.73 13.16 -11.52
N ASP A 39 -3.78 11.85 -11.76
CA ASP A 39 -4.93 11.03 -11.37
C ASP A 39 -4.92 10.74 -9.85
N LYS A 40 -5.80 11.43 -9.12
CA LYS A 40 -5.93 11.31 -7.67
C LYS A 40 -6.34 9.91 -7.21
N ASN A 41 -7.03 9.12 -8.04
CA ASN A 41 -7.46 7.78 -7.66
C ASN A 41 -6.26 6.82 -7.61
N LYS A 42 -5.39 6.88 -8.62
CA LYS A 42 -4.17 6.08 -8.66
C LYS A 42 -3.18 6.44 -7.55
N ILE A 43 -3.08 7.72 -7.21
CA ILE A 43 -2.25 8.16 -6.07
C ILE A 43 -2.78 7.56 -4.75
N LYS A 44 -4.11 7.54 -4.55
CA LYS A 44 -4.73 6.91 -3.37
C LYS A 44 -4.50 5.40 -3.31
N GLU A 45 -4.55 4.71 -4.45
CA GLU A 45 -4.23 3.28 -4.54
C GLU A 45 -2.78 2.99 -4.15
N GLY A 46 -1.83 3.83 -4.57
CA GLY A 46 -0.44 3.76 -4.14
C GLY A 46 -0.23 3.95 -2.64
N ILE A 47 -0.98 4.88 -2.01
CA ILE A 47 -0.96 5.07 -0.55
C ILE A 47 -1.50 3.81 0.15
N LEU A 48 -2.61 3.26 -0.33
CA LEU A 48 -3.19 2.02 0.22
C LEU A 48 -2.23 0.83 0.09
N TYR A 49 -1.48 0.75 -1.01
CA TYR A 49 -0.41 -0.24 -1.18
C TYR A 49 0.66 -0.12 -0.10
N LEU A 50 1.12 1.10 0.20
CA LEU A 50 2.14 1.34 1.23
C LEU A 50 1.62 0.99 2.62
N ASP A 51 0.36 1.31 2.92
CA ASP A 51 -0.27 1.08 4.22
C ASP A 51 -0.45 -0.40 4.54
N ASN A 52 -0.73 -1.21 3.52
CA ASN A 52 -0.93 -2.65 3.65
C ASN A 52 0.40 -3.43 3.64
N SER A 53 1.53 -2.75 3.50
CA SER A 53 2.83 -3.38 3.34
C SER A 53 3.65 -3.34 4.63
N ALA A 54 4.09 -4.51 5.11
CA ALA A 54 4.93 -4.60 6.30
C ALA A 54 6.38 -4.20 5.96
N GLY A 55 6.83 -2.99 6.34
CA GLY A 55 8.26 -2.65 6.42
C GLY A 55 8.68 -1.21 6.12
N THR A 56 9.66 -0.76 6.91
CA THR A 56 10.72 0.26 6.72
C THR A 56 10.42 1.69 6.25
N ASP A 57 11.17 2.63 6.86
CA ASP A 57 11.09 4.09 6.77
C ASP A 57 10.93 4.68 5.35
N ILE A 58 11.55 4.09 4.33
CA ILE A 58 11.44 4.60 2.95
C ILE A 58 10.01 4.62 2.42
N ARG A 59 9.14 3.71 2.90
CA ARG A 59 7.72 3.70 2.53
C ARG A 59 6.98 4.91 3.10
N LYS A 60 7.40 5.41 4.26
CA LYS A 60 6.87 6.63 4.87
C LYS A 60 7.20 7.85 4.01
N ASP A 61 8.43 7.94 3.53
CA ASP A 61 8.86 9.03 2.65
C ASP A 61 8.07 9.03 1.34
N ILE A 62 7.89 7.86 0.71
CA ILE A 62 7.08 7.72 -0.51
C ILE A 62 5.62 8.08 -0.23
N ARG A 63 5.06 7.65 0.91
CA ARG A 63 3.69 8.01 1.32
C ARG A 63 3.54 9.51 1.48
N THR A 64 4.44 10.18 2.18
CA THR A 64 4.43 11.64 2.36
C THR A 64 4.47 12.33 1.01
N LEU A 65 5.28 11.85 0.07
CA LEU A 65 5.38 12.41 -1.26
C LEU A 65 4.05 12.29 -2.04
N LEU A 66 3.43 11.11 -2.03
CA LEU A 66 2.11 10.89 -2.65
C LEU A 66 1.01 11.73 -1.98
N GLN A 67 1.07 11.89 -0.67
CA GLN A 67 0.11 12.67 0.11
C GLN A 67 0.22 14.17 -0.20
N ASN A 68 1.45 14.69 -0.30
CA ASN A 68 1.69 16.07 -0.74
C ASN A 68 1.14 16.31 -2.14
N ALA A 69 1.17 15.34 -3.05
CA ALA A 69 0.59 15.48 -4.39
C ALA A 69 -0.95 15.52 -4.40
N LEU A 70 -1.62 14.95 -3.39
CA LEU A 70 -3.07 15.09 -3.21
C LEU A 70 -3.45 16.45 -2.61
N GLU A 71 -2.60 16.96 -1.72
CA GLU A 71 -2.80 18.20 -0.96
C GLU A 71 -2.32 19.44 -1.71
N SER A 72 -1.34 19.29 -2.60
CA SER A 72 -0.90 20.33 -3.53
C SER A 72 -2.05 20.63 -4.46
N LYS A 73 -2.72 21.76 -4.20
CA LYS A 73 -3.73 22.32 -5.09
C LYS A 73 -3.09 22.51 -6.47
N ALA A 74 -3.84 22.07 -7.48
CA ALA A 74 -3.73 22.56 -8.85
C ALA A 74 -3.52 24.09 -8.90
#